data_AF-A0A3B8ML69-F1
#
_entry.id   AF-A0A3B8ML69-F1
#
_cell.length_a   1.000
_cell.length_b   1.000
_cell.length_c   1.000
_cell.angle_alpha   90.00
_cell.angle_beta   90.00
_cell.angle_gamma   90.00
#
_symmetry.space_group_name_H-M   'P 1'
#
loop_
_entity.id
_entity.type
_entity.pdbx_description
1 polymer ?
#
loop_
_entity_poly.entity_id
_entity_poly.type
_entity_poly.pdbx_seq_one_letter_code
_entity_poly.pdbx_strand_id
1 'polypeptide(L)'
;GFLGGTDGQAGELCLSDGSRLPPKATYELQADASVTLRLPGGGGYGDPYSRDPSAVLEDVLQGRVSLEAALASYGVVIDSEDMTIDEAETAKLRGS
;
A
#
# COMPACT_ATOMS: atom_id res chain seq x y z
N GLY A 1 3.80 -6.27 -10.99
CA GLY A 1 3.58 -7.56 -10.32
C GLY A 1 3.43 -8.63 -11.38
N PHE A 2 2.55 -9.61 -11.17
CA PHE A 2 2.36 -10.72 -12.10
C PHE A 2 0.87 -10.98 -12.35
N LEU A 3 0.50 -11.38 -13.57
CA LEU A 3 -0.89 -11.67 -13.98
C LEU A 3 -1.92 -10.58 -13.62
N GLY A 4 -1.60 -9.32 -13.88
CA GLY A 4 -2.47 -8.18 -13.57
C GLY A 4 -2.14 -7.48 -12.24
N GLY A 5 -1.30 -8.08 -11.40
CA GLY A 5 -0.88 -7.46 -10.15
C GLY A 5 0.08 -6.29 -10.35
N THR A 6 -0.04 -5.29 -9.48
CA THR A 6 0.81 -4.08 -9.49
C THR A 6 2.23 -4.35 -8.99
N ASP A 7 3.17 -3.46 -9.29
CA ASP A 7 4.53 -3.54 -8.76
C ASP A 7 4.57 -3.20 -7.28
N GLY A 8 5.52 -3.81 -6.57
CA GLY A 8 5.79 -3.46 -5.18
C GLY A 8 6.49 -2.11 -5.11
N GLN A 9 6.34 -1.43 -3.97
CA GLN A 9 7.07 -0.18 -3.75
C GLN A 9 8.57 -0.45 -3.60
N ALA A 10 9.40 0.35 -4.28
CA ALA A 10 10.84 0.30 -4.09
C ALA A 10 11.22 0.77 -2.68
N GLY A 11 12.21 0.11 -2.08
CA GLY A 11 12.77 0.53 -0.80
C GLY A 11 13.56 1.83 -0.95
N GLU A 12 13.63 2.60 0.13
CA GLU A 12 14.41 3.84 0.19
C GLU A 12 15.18 3.96 1.50
N LEU A 13 16.33 4.64 1.42
CA LEU A 13 17.11 5.07 2.57
C LEU A 13 17.11 6.59 2.60
N CYS A 14 16.56 7.16 3.66
CA CYS A 14 16.38 8.60 3.82
C CYS A 14 17.10 9.08 5.08
N LEU A 15 17.80 10.20 5.00
CA LEU A 15 18.38 10.87 6.17
C LEU A 15 17.43 11.92 6.74
N SER A 16 17.65 12.31 7.99
CA SER A 16 16.87 13.34 8.69
C SER A 16 16.91 14.73 8.02
N ASP A 17 17.89 15.00 7.17
CA ASP A 17 17.98 16.23 6.37
C ASP A 17 17.19 16.17 5.05
N GLY A 18 16.49 15.06 4.78
CA GLY A 18 15.72 14.82 3.57
C GLY A 18 16.49 14.16 2.42
N SER A 19 17.80 13.92 2.58
CA SER A 19 18.61 13.25 1.56
C SER A 19 18.15 11.82 1.32
N ARG A 20 18.03 11.41 0.04
CA ARG A 20 17.74 10.03 -0.37
C ARG A 20 19.02 9.39 -0.89
N LEU A 21 19.42 8.29 -0.29
CA LEU A 21 20.70 7.65 -0.57
C LEU A 21 20.52 6.32 -1.31
N PRO A 22 21.47 5.94 -2.19
CA PRO A 22 21.54 4.61 -2.74
C PRO A 22 21.48 3.54 -1.63
N PRO A 23 20.53 2.59 -1.67
CA PRO A 23 20.28 1.66 -0.57
C PRO A 23 21.35 0.58 -0.40
N LYS A 24 22.25 0.42 -1.38
CA LYS A 24 23.32 -0.60 -1.37
C LYS A 24 24.69 0.06 -1.44
N ALA A 25 25.06 0.75 -0.37
CA ALA A 25 26.37 1.36 -0.20
C ALA A 25 26.68 1.55 1.30
N THR A 26 27.93 1.90 1.59
CA THR A 26 28.39 2.25 2.93
C THR A 26 28.47 3.77 3.06
N TYR A 27 27.99 4.32 4.17
CA TYR A 27 28.00 5.76 4.45
C TYR A 27 28.60 6.04 5.82
N GLU A 28 29.36 7.13 5.93
CA GLU A 28 29.69 7.74 7.21
C GLU A 28 28.60 8.75 7.57
N LEU A 29 28.07 8.64 8.79
CA LEU A 29 26.99 9.49 9.26
C LEU A 29 27.53 10.43 10.34
N GLN A 30 27.02 11.66 10.34
CA GLN A 30 27.29 12.60 11.43
C GLN A 30 26.61 12.10 12.71
N ALA A 31 27.20 12.46 13.86
CA ALA A 31 26.51 12.31 15.13
C ALA A 31 25.14 13.00 15.06
N ASP A 32 24.12 12.39 15.66
CA ASP A 32 22.73 12.83 15.67
C ASP A 32 21.95 12.74 14.34
N ALA A 33 22.56 12.25 13.25
CA ALA A 33 21.82 11.93 12.04
C ALA A 33 20.87 10.75 12.26
N SER A 34 19.62 10.87 11.84
CA SER A 34 18.67 9.76 11.82
C SER A 34 18.55 9.17 10.42
N VAL A 35 18.53 7.84 10.33
CA VAL A 35 18.30 7.12 9.09
C VAL A 35 16.92 6.47 9.13
N THR A 36 16.11 6.77 8.13
CA THR A 36 14.85 6.07 7.88
C THR A 36 15.05 5.07 6.75
N LEU A 37 14.91 3.79 7.07
CA LEU A 37 14.85 2.72 6.08
C LEU A 37 13.38 2.40 5.80
N ARG A 38 12.92 2.67 4.59
CA ARG A 38 11.63 2.14 4.14
C ARG A 38 11.90 0.89 3.32
N LEU A 39 11.47 -0.24 3.86
CA LEU A 39 11.70 -1.53 3.24
C LEU A 39 10.84 -1.65 1.96
N PRO A 40 11.34 -2.34 0.92
CA PRO A 40 10.56 -2.57 -0.28
C PRO A 40 9.31 -3.41 0.01
N GLY A 41 8.24 -3.12 -0.72
CA GLY A 41 7.04 -3.96 -0.76
C GLY A 41 7.16 -5.08 -1.78
N GLY A 42 6.44 -6.19 -1.55
CA GLY A 42 6.26 -7.22 -2.57
C GLY A 42 5.36 -6.74 -3.71
N GLY A 43 5.55 -7.29 -4.91
CA GLY A 43 4.62 -7.07 -6.02
C GLY A 43 3.32 -7.88 -5.84
N GLY A 44 2.22 -7.36 -6.38
CA GLY A 44 0.93 -8.03 -6.38
C GLY A 44 0.84 -9.19 -7.37
N TYR A 45 -0.16 -10.05 -7.15
CA TYR A 45 -0.53 -11.16 -8.03
C TYR A 45 -2.02 -11.08 -8.35
N GLY A 46 -2.38 -11.26 -9.62
CA GLY A 46 -3.78 -11.22 -10.07
C GLY A 46 -4.33 -9.80 -10.19
N ASP A 47 -5.54 -9.67 -10.75
CA ASP A 47 -6.26 -8.39 -10.82
C ASP A 47 -6.72 -7.96 -9.41
N PRO A 48 -6.30 -6.78 -8.91
CA PRO A 48 -6.78 -6.24 -7.65
C PRO A 48 -8.31 -6.16 -7.52
N TYR A 49 -9.04 -5.92 -8.61
CA TYR A 49 -10.50 -5.79 -8.62
C TYR A 49 -11.22 -7.14 -8.41
N SER A 50 -10.50 -8.25 -8.61
CA SER A 50 -10.97 -9.61 -8.32
C SER A 50 -10.78 -10.03 -6.86
N ARG A 51 -10.04 -9.25 -6.05
CA ARG A 51 -9.81 -9.56 -4.62
C ARG A 51 -11.13 -9.48 -3.85
N ASP A 52 -11.40 -10.46 -2.99
CA ASP A 52 -12.59 -10.47 -2.12
C ASP A 52 -12.69 -9.14 -1.32
N PRO A 53 -13.80 -8.38 -1.44
CA PRO A 53 -14.02 -7.16 -0.66
C PRO A 53 -13.83 -7.36 0.84
N SER A 54 -14.24 -8.51 1.38
CA SER A 54 -14.11 -8.83 2.81
C SER A 54 -12.65 -8.94 3.23
N ALA A 55 -11.80 -9.51 2.36
CA ALA A 55 -10.36 -9.58 2.60
C ALA A 55 -9.71 -8.19 2.54
N VAL A 56 -10.21 -7.29 1.68
CA VAL A 56 -9.75 -5.89 1.63
C VAL A 56 -10.13 -5.14 2.90
N LEU A 57 -11.36 -5.32 3.41
CA LEU A 57 -11.77 -4.75 4.69
C LEU A 57 -10.87 -5.23 5.84
N GLU A 58 -10.56 -6.52 5.91
CA GLU A 58 -9.63 -7.06 6.91
C GLU A 58 -8.24 -6.42 6.81
N ASP A 59 -7.71 -6.23 5.58
CA ASP A 59 -6.44 -5.54 5.38
C ASP A 59 -6.49 -4.06 5.86
N VAL A 60 -7.64 -3.40 5.74
CA VAL A 60 -7.85 -2.05 6.29
C VAL A 60 -7.90 -2.06 7.81
N LEU A 61 -8.65 -2.98 8.40
CA LEU A 61 -8.73 -3.14 9.86
C LEU A 61 -7.37 -3.46 10.49
N GLN A 62 -6.51 -4.17 9.75
CA GLN A 62 -5.14 -4.49 10.15
C GLN A 62 -4.12 -3.38 9.83
N GLY A 63 -4.56 -2.25 9.25
CA GLY A 63 -3.71 -1.10 8.91
C GLY A 63 -2.71 -1.37 7.79
N ARG A 64 -2.91 -2.42 6.99
CA ARG A 64 -2.07 -2.75 5.82
C ARG A 64 -2.46 -1.94 4.60
N VAL A 65 -3.74 -1.62 4.49
CA VAL A 65 -4.35 -0.85 3.41
C VAL A 65 -5.09 0.33 4.04
N SER A 66 -5.00 1.53 3.46
CA SER A 66 -5.81 2.66 3.90
C SER A 66 -7.20 2.63 3.24
N LEU A 67 -8.18 3.35 3.78
CA LEU A 67 -9.51 3.48 3.16
C LEU A 67 -9.40 4.01 1.72
N GLU A 68 -8.53 4.99 1.49
CA GLU A 68 -8.28 5.55 0.16
C GLU A 68 -7.66 4.52 -0.78
N ALA A 69 -6.74 3.70 -0.28
CA ALA A 69 -6.11 2.64 -1.06
C ALA A 69 -7.09 1.49 -1.37
N ALA A 70 -8.01 1.16 -0.45
CA ALA A 70 -9.09 0.21 -0.66
C ALA A 70 -9.95 0.60 -1.88
N LEU A 71 -10.35 1.88 -1.93
CA LEU A 71 -11.09 2.44 -3.06
C LEU A 71 -10.25 2.47 -4.34
N ALA A 72 -9.08 3.11 -4.30
CA ALA A 72 -8.31 3.42 -5.50
C ALA A 72 -7.65 2.18 -6.14
N SER A 73 -7.23 1.21 -5.32
CA SER A 73 -6.48 0.05 -5.81
C SER A 73 -7.35 -1.18 -6.00
N TYR A 74 -8.40 -1.34 -5.19
CA TYR A 74 -9.24 -2.53 -5.21
C TYR A 74 -10.69 -2.25 -5.61
N GLY A 75 -11.10 -0.98 -5.76
CA GLY A 75 -12.49 -0.62 -6.05
C GLY A 75 -13.46 -1.00 -4.92
N VAL A 76 -12.98 -1.12 -3.68
CA VAL A 76 -13.81 -1.44 -2.50
C VAL A 76 -14.11 -0.16 -1.74
N VAL A 77 -15.39 0.14 -1.58
CA VAL A 77 -15.87 1.28 -0.80
C VAL A 77 -16.16 0.79 0.62
N ILE A 78 -15.54 1.42 1.60
CA ILE A 78 -15.71 1.12 3.03
C ILE A 78 -16.22 2.36 3.72
N ASP A 79 -17.31 2.23 4.47
CA ASP A 79 -17.82 3.26 5.34
C ASP A 79 -16.84 3.46 6.52
N SER A 80 -16.37 4.69 6.71
CA SER A 80 -15.36 5.00 7.72
C SER A 80 -15.90 5.10 9.14
N GLU A 81 -17.21 5.28 9.32
CA GLU A 81 -17.85 5.36 10.64
C GLU A 81 -18.14 3.96 11.18
N ASP A 82 -18.73 3.11 10.34
CA ASP A 82 -19.17 1.77 10.72
C ASP A 82 -18.17 0.66 10.36
N MET A 83 -17.14 0.98 9.56
CA MET A 83 -16.14 0.02 9.07
C MET A 83 -16.78 -1.18 8.36
N THR A 84 -17.76 -0.91 7.51
CA THR A 84 -18.47 -1.91 6.70
C THR A 84 -18.31 -1.62 5.20
N ILE A 85 -18.50 -2.65 4.37
CA ILE A 85 -18.38 -2.51 2.91
C ILE A 85 -19.68 -1.97 2.35
N ASP A 86 -19.61 -0.91 1.53
CA ASP A 86 -20.72 -0.52 0.66
C ASP A 86 -20.73 -1.45 -0.55
N GLU A 87 -21.53 -2.51 -0.46
CA GLU A 87 -21.63 -3.52 -1.51
C GLU A 87 -22.15 -2.94 -2.83
N ALA A 88 -23.05 -1.96 -2.78
CA ALA A 88 -23.67 -1.41 -3.98
C ALA A 88 -22.68 -0.57 -4.79
N GLU A 89 -21.95 0.34 -4.15
CA GLU A 89 -20.96 1.16 -4.84
C GLU A 89 -19.73 0.32 -5.21
N THR A 90 -19.32 -0.64 -4.37
CA THR A 90 -18.24 -1.59 -4.71
C THR A 90 -18.59 -2.40 -5.96
N ALA A 91 -19.81 -2.94 -6.05
CA ALA A 91 -20.27 -3.70 -7.23
C ALA A 91 -20.32 -2.82 -8.48
N LYS A 92 -20.71 -1.55 -8.36
CA LYS A 92 -20.73 -0.60 -9.48
C LYS A 92 -19.33 -0.23 -9.97
N LEU A 93 -18.37 -0.04 -9.07
CA LEU A 93 -16.97 0.28 -9.43
C LEU A 93 -16.24 -0.91 -10.06
N ARG A 94 -16.62 -2.14 -9.70
CA ARG A 94 -16.02 -3.37 -10.22
C ARG A 94 -16.78 -3.98 -11.40
N GLY A 95 -18.03 -3.59 -11.60
CA GLY A 95 -18.90 -4.06 -12.66
C GLY A 95 -18.70 -3.30 -13.96
N SER A 96 -17.63 -3.62 -14.70
CA SER A 96 -17.48 -3.33 -16.14
C SER A 96 -16.53 -4.30 -16.79
#